data_AF-A0A4S8LPY3-F1
#
_entry.id   AF-A0A4S8LPY3-F1
#
_cell.length_a   1.000
_cell.length_b   1.000
_cell.length_c   1.000
_cell.angle_alpha   90.00
_cell.angle_beta   90.00
_cell.angle_gamma   90.00
#
_symmetry.space_group_name_H-M   'P 1'
#
loop_
_entity.id
_entity.type
_entity.pdbx_description
1 polymer ?
#
loop_
_entity_poly.entity_id
_entity_poly.type
_entity_poly.pdbx_seq_one_letter_code
_entity_poly.pdbx_strand_id
1 'polypeptide(L)'
;LFAQEVQAILKEGRANGIFKVGNPVQEKTFHWLWAKIIQGVLDEYHINWNEHRTKYCTDSSYPSGTSPDQIMQCLQNYGLCNVSIPVTKAAIDALHCKCLPPHSENFCWVDDNFERNCKSPSLIKGPRPE
;
A
#
# COMPACT_ATOMS: atom_id res chain seq x y z
N LEU A 1 -7.56 6.25 -20.31
CA LEU A 1 -6.31 6.19 -21.11
C LEU A 1 -5.36 5.15 -20.53
N PHE A 2 -4.84 5.34 -19.30
CA PHE A 2 -3.87 4.40 -18.69
C PHE A 2 -4.30 2.92 -18.64
N ALA A 3 -5.55 2.63 -18.27
CA ALA A 3 -6.04 1.24 -18.17
C ALA A 3 -6.12 0.51 -19.53
N GLN A 4 -6.36 1.25 -20.62
CA GLN A 4 -6.42 0.67 -21.97
C GLN A 4 -5.03 0.36 -22.51
N GLU A 5 -4.03 1.20 -22.20
CA GLU A 5 -2.63 0.96 -22.55
C GLU A 5 -2.06 -0.26 -21.83
N VAL A 6 -2.32 -0.40 -20.52
CA VAL A 6 -1.89 -1.58 -19.76
C VAL A 6 -2.50 -2.86 -20.34
N GLN A 7 -3.79 -2.84 -20.71
CA GLN A 7 -4.41 -4.01 -21.36
C GLN A 7 -3.78 -4.34 -22.72
N ALA A 8 -3.42 -3.33 -23.52
CA ALA A 8 -2.76 -3.55 -24.80
C ALA A 8 -1.38 -4.20 -24.62
N ILE A 9 -0.57 -3.68 -23.70
CA ILE A 9 0.77 -4.20 -23.37
C ILE A 9 0.68 -5.65 -22.85
N LEU A 10 -0.29 -5.95 -21.99
CA LEU A 10 -0.48 -7.31 -21.48
C LEU A 10 -0.90 -8.30 -22.58
N LYS A 11 -1.77 -7.87 -23.49
CA LYS A 11 -2.20 -8.70 -24.64
C LYS A 11 -1.04 -8.96 -25.60
N GLU A 12 -0.24 -7.94 -25.88
CA GLU A 12 0.97 -8.06 -26.70
C GLU A 12 2.00 -8.98 -26.06
N GLY A 13 2.30 -8.80 -24.77
CA GLY A 13 3.21 -9.66 -24.02
C GLY A 13 2.75 -11.11 -23.97
N ARG A 14 1.43 -11.36 -23.92
CA ARG A 14 0.86 -12.71 -24.02
C ARG A 14 1.02 -13.30 -25.42
N ALA A 15 0.72 -12.53 -26.47
CA ALA A 15 0.84 -12.97 -27.87
C ALA A 15 2.30 -13.31 -28.23
N ASN A 16 3.25 -12.55 -27.69
CA ASN A 16 4.68 -12.75 -27.91
C ASN A 16 5.32 -13.79 -26.97
N GLY A 17 4.53 -14.47 -26.13
CA GLY A 17 5.03 -15.50 -25.20
C GLY A 17 5.90 -14.97 -24.05
N ILE A 18 5.96 -13.65 -23.87
CA ILE A 18 6.68 -12.97 -22.78
C ILE A 18 5.97 -13.26 -21.45
N PHE A 19 4.63 -13.25 -21.46
CA PHE A 19 3.81 -13.63 -20.31
C PHE A 19 3.22 -15.03 -20.49
N LYS A 20 3.55 -15.92 -19.56
CA LYS A 20 3.02 -17.29 -19.47
C LYS A 20 2.11 -17.39 -18.25
N VAL A 21 0.81 -17.46 -18.51
CA VAL A 21 -0.21 -17.66 -17.47
C VAL A 21 0.14 -18.92 -16.65
N GLY A 22 0.12 -18.80 -15.33
CA GLY A 22 0.45 -19.89 -14.40
C GLY A 22 1.95 -20.15 -14.22
N ASN A 23 2.84 -19.31 -14.77
CA ASN A 23 4.25 -19.38 -14.45
C ASN A 23 4.49 -18.82 -13.03
N PRO A 24 4.95 -19.65 -12.07
CA PRO A 24 5.07 -19.24 -10.68
C PRO A 24 6.16 -18.17 -10.46
N VAL A 25 7.17 -18.11 -11.33
CA VAL A 25 8.21 -17.06 -11.27
C VAL A 25 7.61 -15.72 -11.67
N GLN A 26 6.82 -15.67 -12.75
CA GLN A 26 6.22 -14.41 -13.21
C GLN A 26 5.18 -13.87 -12.23
N GLU A 27 4.40 -14.77 -11.62
CA GLU A 27 3.44 -14.40 -10.57
C GLU A 27 4.16 -13.82 -9.34
N LYS A 28 5.19 -14.50 -8.84
CA LYS A 28 6.01 -14.00 -7.73
C LYS A 28 6.69 -12.66 -8.07
N THR A 29 7.22 -12.51 -9.28
CA THR A 29 7.80 -11.24 -9.76
C THR A 29 6.76 -10.12 -9.75
N PHE A 30 5.54 -10.40 -10.22
CA PHE A 30 4.46 -9.41 -10.21
C PHE A 30 4.11 -8.98 -8.78
N HIS A 31 3.87 -9.93 -7.87
CA HIS A 31 3.56 -9.62 -6.48
C HIS A 31 4.70 -8.85 -5.79
N TRP A 32 5.95 -9.22 -6.06
CA TRP A 32 7.14 -8.53 -5.55
C TRP A 32 7.24 -7.08 -6.06
N LEU A 33 7.07 -6.85 -7.36
CA LEU A 33 7.10 -5.51 -7.97
C LEU A 33 5.94 -4.66 -7.46
N TRP A 34 4.73 -5.22 -7.47
CA TRP A 34 3.51 -4.52 -7.07
C TRP A 34 3.61 -4.00 -5.64
N ALA A 35 4.02 -4.84 -4.68
CA ALA A 35 4.17 -4.44 -3.30
C ALA A 35 5.13 -3.27 -3.12
N LYS A 36 6.26 -3.25 -3.85
CA LYS A 36 7.25 -2.16 -3.78
C LYS A 36 6.76 -0.87 -4.43
N ILE A 37 6.08 -0.97 -5.57
CA ILE A 37 5.49 0.20 -6.25
C ILE A 37 4.45 0.85 -5.33
N ILE A 38 3.53 0.05 -4.78
CA ILE A 38 2.51 0.55 -3.87
C ILE A 38 3.14 1.16 -2.62
N GLN A 39 4.14 0.51 -2.02
CA GLN A 39 4.84 1.08 -0.87
C GLN A 39 5.49 2.43 -1.21
N GLY A 40 6.16 2.56 -2.37
CA GLY A 40 6.74 3.83 -2.80
C GLY A 40 5.69 4.95 -2.94
N VAL A 41 4.53 4.64 -3.53
CA VAL A 41 3.42 5.61 -3.64
C VAL A 41 2.87 5.99 -2.26
N LEU A 42 2.75 5.03 -1.34
CA LEU A 42 2.30 5.29 0.03
C LEU A 42 3.31 6.12 0.82
N ASP A 43 4.60 5.90 0.63
CA ASP A 43 5.67 6.69 1.25
C ASP A 43 5.64 8.13 0.74
N GLU A 44 5.52 8.33 -0.58
CA GLU A 44 5.32 9.65 -1.18
C GLU A 44 4.07 10.35 -0.66
N TYR A 45 2.95 9.62 -0.57
CA TYR A 45 1.72 10.14 0.01
C TYR A 45 1.91 10.54 1.48
N HIS A 46 2.60 9.73 2.27
CA HIS A 46 2.88 10.02 3.68
C HIS A 46 3.71 11.29 3.84
N ILE A 47 4.79 11.43 3.06
CA ILE A 47 5.62 12.65 3.04
C ILE A 47 4.75 13.85 2.68
N ASN A 48 4.03 13.76 1.56
CA ASN A 48 3.17 14.83 1.09
C ASN A 48 2.14 15.22 2.15
N TRP A 49 1.46 14.24 2.75
CA TRP A 49 0.45 14.48 3.79
C TRP A 49 1.03 15.11 5.05
N ASN A 50 2.22 14.71 5.48
CA ASN A 50 2.89 15.32 6.64
C ASN A 50 3.36 16.75 6.35
N GLU A 51 3.71 17.05 5.11
CA GLU A 51 4.10 18.40 4.67
C GLU A 51 2.90 19.31 4.41
N HIS A 52 1.69 18.74 4.28
CA HIS A 52 0.46 19.52 4.12
C HIS A 52 0.22 20.39 5.36
N ARG A 53 0.31 21.71 5.17
CA ARG A 53 -0.11 22.66 6.18
C ARG A 53 -1.62 22.76 6.20
N THR A 54 -2.23 22.54 7.37
CA THR A 54 -3.67 22.75 7.55
C THR A 54 -4.00 24.22 7.28
N LYS A 55 -4.91 24.46 6.33
CA LYS A 55 -5.35 25.82 6.01
C LYS A 55 -6.23 26.36 7.13
N TYR A 56 -5.96 27.58 7.56
CA TYR A 56 -6.82 28.31 8.47
C TYR A 56 -8.01 28.91 7.69
N CYS A 57 -9.19 28.82 8.27
CA CYS A 57 -10.44 29.33 7.72
C CYS A 57 -11.25 29.98 8.86
N THR A 58 -11.45 31.29 8.79
CA THR A 58 -12.10 32.10 9.83
C THR A 58 -13.58 31.82 9.99
N ASP A 59 -14.23 31.39 8.91
CA ASP A 59 -15.70 31.30 8.84
C ASP A 59 -16.21 29.91 9.25
N SER A 60 -15.30 29.00 9.62
CA SER A 60 -15.62 27.65 10.05
C SER A 60 -15.83 27.61 11.57
N SER A 61 -16.92 26.98 12.01
CA SER A 61 -17.13 26.63 13.42
C SER A 61 -16.23 25.49 13.90
N TYR A 62 -15.55 24.80 12.99
CA TYR A 62 -14.59 23.73 13.27
C TYR A 62 -13.16 24.27 13.40
N PRO A 63 -12.28 23.61 14.15
CA PRO A 63 -10.92 24.10 14.39
C PRO A 63 -10.11 23.99 13.10
N SER A 64 -10.05 25.09 12.36
CA SER A 64 -9.26 25.22 11.15
C SER A 64 -7.80 25.53 11.49
N GLY A 65 -6.85 25.16 10.63
CA GLY A 65 -5.42 25.39 10.90
C GLY A 65 -4.82 24.53 12.03
N THR A 66 -5.54 23.52 12.52
CA THR A 66 -5.09 22.62 13.60
C THR A 66 -5.08 21.16 13.14
N SER A 67 -4.60 20.23 13.98
CA SER A 67 -4.67 18.80 13.66
C SER A 67 -6.15 18.33 13.66
N PRO A 68 -6.59 17.55 12.66
CA PRO A 68 -7.93 16.96 12.62
C PRO A 68 -8.32 16.21 13.91
N ASP A 69 -7.34 15.63 14.60
CA ASP A 69 -7.55 14.91 15.87
C ASP A 69 -8.12 15.79 16.99
N GLN A 70 -7.95 17.11 16.91
CA GLN A 70 -8.49 18.03 17.91
C GLN A 70 -10.02 17.98 17.99
N ILE A 71 -10.70 17.72 16.86
CA ILE A 71 -12.15 17.52 16.84
C ILE A 71 -12.51 16.23 17.58
N MET A 72 -11.73 15.17 17.36
CA MET A 72 -11.97 13.85 17.96
C MET A 72 -11.81 13.89 19.49
N GLN A 73 -10.92 14.73 20.01
CA GLN A 73 -10.71 14.90 21.45
C GLN A 73 -11.80 15.77 22.12
N CYS A 74 -12.44 16.67 21.36
CA CYS A 74 -13.32 17.70 21.89
C CYS A 74 -14.69 17.77 21.18
N LEU A 75 -15.28 16.63 20.83
CA LEU A 75 -16.52 16.52 20.03
C LEU A 75 -17.66 17.43 20.54
N GLN A 76 -17.83 17.51 21.87
CA GLN A 76 -18.87 18.30 22.52
C GLN A 76 -18.76 19.81 22.21
N ASN A 77 -17.53 20.32 22.07
CA ASN A 77 -17.29 21.74 21.76
C ASN A 77 -17.78 22.13 20.36
N TYR A 78 -18.05 21.13 19.50
CA TYR A 78 -18.51 21.31 18.13
C TYR A 78 -19.92 20.78 17.91
N GLY A 79 -20.67 20.48 18.98
CA GLY A 79 -22.03 19.91 18.88
C GLY A 79 -22.06 18.50 18.28
N LEU A 80 -20.90 17.80 18.28
CA LEU A 80 -20.78 16.44 17.78
C LEU A 80 -20.93 15.43 18.93
N CYS A 81 -21.30 14.20 18.57
CA CYS A 81 -21.38 13.07 19.50
C CYS A 81 -20.41 11.96 19.07
N ASN A 82 -19.89 11.23 20.05
CA ASN A 82 -19.05 10.07 19.79
C ASN A 82 -19.92 8.89 19.35
N VAL A 83 -19.82 8.52 18.08
CA VAL A 83 -20.49 7.33 17.49
C VAL A 83 -19.53 6.16 17.27
N SER A 84 -18.33 6.21 17.85
CA SER A 84 -17.36 5.12 17.74
C SER A 84 -17.87 3.86 18.41
N ILE A 85 -17.56 2.72 17.80
CA ILE A 85 -17.81 1.41 18.38
C ILE A 85 -16.50 1.00 19.06
N PRO A 86 -16.46 0.90 20.40
CA PRO A 86 -15.25 0.53 21.10
C PRO A 86 -14.91 -0.92 20.77
N VAL A 87 -13.75 -1.12 20.14
CA VAL A 87 -13.22 -2.47 19.88
C VAL A 87 -12.30 -2.84 21.05
N THR A 88 -12.62 -3.93 21.74
CA THR A 88 -11.80 -4.40 22.86
C THR A 88 -10.51 -5.01 22.35
N LYS A 89 -9.42 -4.85 23.11
CA LYS A 89 -8.13 -5.48 22.79
C LYS A 89 -8.29 -7.01 22.65
N ALA A 90 -9.10 -7.63 23.50
CA ALA A 90 -9.42 -9.06 23.41
C ALA A 90 -10.08 -9.46 22.08
N ALA A 91 -10.94 -8.61 21.50
CA ALA A 91 -11.54 -8.88 20.19
C ALA A 91 -10.51 -8.77 19.06
N ILE A 92 -9.59 -7.80 19.15
CA ILE A 92 -8.47 -7.64 18.19
C ILE A 92 -7.53 -8.86 18.29
N ASP A 93 -7.13 -9.23 19.50
CA ASP A 93 -6.26 -10.39 19.74
C ASP A 93 -6.92 -11.68 19.26
N ALA A 94 -8.23 -11.86 19.49
CA ALA A 94 -8.97 -13.01 18.99
C ALA A 94 -9.04 -13.05 17.45
N LEU A 95 -9.17 -11.89 16.79
CA LEU A 95 -9.14 -11.80 15.33
C LEU A 95 -7.76 -12.18 14.79
N HIS A 96 -6.70 -11.68 15.42
CA HIS A 96 -5.32 -12.00 15.06
C HIS A 96 -5.01 -13.49 15.25
N CYS A 97 -5.46 -14.10 16.35
CA CYS A 97 -5.23 -15.52 16.61
C CYS A 97 -6.03 -16.46 15.71
N LYS A 98 -7.23 -16.06 15.25
CA LYS A 98 -8.14 -16.96 14.51
C LYS A 98 -8.11 -16.79 13.00
N CYS A 99 -7.88 -15.57 12.52
CA CYS A 99 -8.21 -15.22 11.13
C CYS A 99 -7.03 -14.64 10.36
N LEU A 100 -5.94 -14.25 11.02
CA LEU A 100 -4.81 -13.61 10.35
C LEU A 100 -3.55 -14.44 10.50
N PRO A 101 -2.68 -14.45 9.48
CA PRO A 101 -1.31 -14.90 9.64
C PRO A 101 -0.60 -14.13 10.76
N PRO A 102 0.49 -14.69 11.31
CA PRO A 102 1.41 -13.94 12.14
C PRO A 102 1.76 -12.60 11.49
N HIS A 103 1.90 -11.54 12.27
CA HIS A 103 2.23 -10.21 11.74
C HIS A 103 3.51 -10.23 10.89
N SER A 104 4.47 -11.10 11.21
CA SER A 104 5.70 -11.30 10.44
C SER A 104 5.49 -11.88 9.05
N GLU A 105 4.36 -12.56 8.81
CA GLU A 105 3.97 -13.13 7.51
C GLU A 105 3.01 -12.21 6.74
N ASN A 106 2.37 -11.27 7.43
CA ASN A 106 1.59 -10.24 6.78
C ASN A 106 2.51 -9.42 5.86
N PHE A 107 2.09 -9.26 4.61
CA PHE A 107 2.85 -8.59 3.55
C PHE A 107 4.11 -9.35 3.06
N CYS A 108 4.31 -10.61 3.43
CA CYS A 108 5.29 -11.49 2.79
C CYS A 108 4.72 -12.08 1.49
N TRP A 109 4.70 -11.26 0.43
CA TRP A 109 4.13 -11.64 -0.88
C TRP A 109 4.96 -12.67 -1.65
N VAL A 110 6.24 -12.82 -1.31
CA VAL A 110 7.17 -13.81 -1.87
C VAL A 110 8.06 -14.37 -0.77
N ASP A 111 8.62 -15.56 -1.00
CA ASP A 111 9.56 -16.19 -0.06
C ASP A 111 10.92 -15.47 -0.01
N ASP A 112 11.64 -15.64 1.10
CA ASP A 112 12.96 -15.02 1.35
C ASP A 112 13.98 -15.31 0.25
N ASN A 113 13.94 -16.51 -0.32
CA ASN A 113 14.88 -16.89 -1.37
C ASN A 113 14.61 -16.08 -2.64
N PHE A 114 13.34 -15.92 -3.01
CA PHE A 114 12.92 -15.07 -4.12
C PHE A 114 13.29 -13.59 -3.89
N GLU A 115 13.02 -13.05 -2.70
CA GLU A 115 13.38 -11.67 -2.33
C GLU A 115 14.89 -11.43 -2.48
N ARG A 116 15.73 -12.37 -2.00
CA ARG A 116 17.19 -12.30 -2.14
C ARG A 116 17.63 -12.35 -3.60
N ASN A 117 17.04 -13.23 -4.39
CA ASN A 117 17.38 -13.37 -5.81
C ASN A 117 17.04 -12.10 -6.61
N CYS A 118 15.88 -11.48 -6.35
CA CYS A 118 15.48 -10.23 -6.99
C CYS A 118 16.34 -9.03 -6.58
N LYS A 119 16.89 -9.03 -5.35
CA LYS A 119 17.81 -7.98 -4.87
C LYS A 119 19.25 -8.17 -5.33
N SER A 120 19.60 -9.34 -5.87
CA SER A 120 20.98 -9.64 -6.27
C SER A 120 21.35 -8.90 -7.56
N PRO A 121 22.50 -8.17 -7.60
CA PRO A 121 22.92 -7.41 -8.79
C PRO A 121 23.23 -8.26 -10.04
N SER A 122 23.26 -9.59 -9.90
CA SER A 122 23.74 -10.51 -10.93
C SER A 122 22.78 -10.73 -12.11
N LEU A 123 21.51 -10.32 -12.00
CA LEU A 123 20.51 -10.50 -13.08
C LEU A 123 20.42 -9.35 -14.08
N ILE A 124 21.16 -8.24 -13.87
CA ILE A 124 21.14 -7.06 -14.78
C ILE A 124 22.15 -7.19 -15.94
N LYS A 125 23.03 -8.21 -15.93
CA LYS A 125 23.96 -8.47 -17.04
C LYS A 125 23.29 -9.32 -18.13
N GLY A 126 22.37 -8.72 -18.88
CA GLY A 126 22.08 -9.21 -20.22
C GLY A 126 23.34 -9.13 -21.10
N PRO A 127 23.51 -10.02 -22.10
CA PRO A 127 24.65 -9.95 -23.01
C PRO A 127 24.63 -8.58 -23.71
N ARG A 128 25.77 -7.89 -23.64
CA ARG A 128 25.99 -6.65 -24.38
C ARG A 128 25.99 -7.03 -25.87
N PRO A 129 25.13 -6.45 -26.73
CA PRO A 129 25.20 -6.72 -28.16
C PRO A 129 26.56 -6.26 -28.69
N GLU A 130 27.20 -7.13 -29.49
CA GLU A 130 28.43 -6.86 -30.25
C GLU A 130 28.18 -5.85 -31.37
#